data_AF-A0A511D0H9-F1
#
_entry.id   AF-A0A511D0H9-F1
#
_cell.length_a   1.000
_cell.length_b   1.000
_cell.length_c   1.000
_cell.angle_alpha   90.00
_cell.angle_beta   90.00
_cell.angle_gamma   90.00
#
_symmetry.space_group_name_H-M   'P 1'
#
loop_
_entity.id
_entity.type
_entity.pdbx_description
1 polymer ?
#
loop_
_entity_poly.entity_id
_entity_poly.type
_entity_poly.pdbx_seq_one_letter_code
_entity_poly.pdbx_strand_id
1 'polypeptide(L)'
;MRRQDRTDGADRSDASICLAAALHLRGRSGRGGHDRRTSAAAGELMAALGLALYRDPASVPPSARRAALRLARQLQLEADPRALAGPPDRARRPTAAKRRSAPFTASIKLGRMG
;
A
#
# COMPACT_ATOMS: atom_id res chain seq x y z
N MET A 1 4.33 32.81 -16.10
CA MET A 1 4.51 32.30 -14.72
C MET A 1 3.65 31.04 -14.48
N ARG A 2 4.01 29.85 -14.99
CA ARG A 2 3.20 28.61 -14.84
C ARG A 2 3.96 27.39 -14.29
N ARG A 3 5.24 27.55 -13.92
CA ARG A 3 6.08 26.41 -13.48
C ARG A 3 6.00 26.16 -11.97
N GLN A 4 5.72 27.18 -11.16
CA GLN A 4 5.68 27.09 -9.69
C GLN A 4 4.47 26.30 -9.18
N ASP A 5 3.28 26.49 -9.76
CA ASP A 5 2.09 25.72 -9.32
C ASP A 5 2.24 24.20 -9.50
N ARG A 6 3.02 23.77 -10.50
CA ARG A 6 3.27 22.33 -10.72
C ARG A 6 4.25 21.74 -9.73
N THR A 7 5.26 22.52 -9.31
CA THR A 7 6.23 22.06 -8.31
C THR A 7 5.58 22.00 -6.94
N ASP A 8 4.77 23.01 -6.58
CA ASP A 8 4.09 23.05 -5.29
C ASP A 8 3.07 21.91 -5.13
N GLY A 9 2.38 21.55 -6.23
CA GLY A 9 1.49 20.39 -6.27
C GLY A 9 2.24 19.05 -6.13
N ALA A 10 3.40 18.91 -6.77
CA ALA A 10 4.23 17.70 -6.68
C ALA A 10 4.85 17.53 -5.29
N ASP A 11 5.28 18.62 -4.66
CA ASP A 11 5.89 18.62 -3.32
C ASP A 11 4.89 18.19 -2.25
N ARG A 12 3.65 18.71 -2.33
CA ARG A 12 2.55 18.30 -1.45
C ARG A 12 2.13 16.85 -1.67
N SER A 13 2.11 16.40 -2.93
CA SER A 13 1.85 15.00 -3.27
C SER A 13 2.91 14.08 -2.64
N ASP A 14 4.19 14.42 -2.77
CA ASP A 14 5.28 13.62 -2.24
C ASP A 14 5.29 13.58 -0.70
N ALA A 15 4.97 14.70 -0.05
CA ALA A 15 4.76 14.76 1.39
C ALA A 15 3.64 13.80 1.85
N SER A 16 2.51 13.79 1.14
CA SER A 16 1.38 12.90 1.45
C SER A 16 1.73 11.42 1.30
N ILE A 17 2.52 11.08 0.28
CA ILE A 17 3.00 9.70 0.03
C ILE A 17 3.90 9.24 1.17
N CYS A 18 4.80 10.11 1.64
CA CYS A 18 5.69 9.78 2.75
C CYS A 18 4.93 9.58 4.07
N LEU A 19 3.93 10.42 4.34
CA LEU A 19 3.07 10.29 5.53
C LEU A 19 2.21 9.02 5.49
N ALA A 20 1.66 8.67 4.33
CA ALA A 20 0.88 7.43 4.17
C ALA A 20 1.75 6.19 4.43
N ALA A 21 3.00 6.19 3.93
CA ALA A 21 3.97 5.12 4.19
C ALA A 21 4.33 5.00 5.68
N ALA A 22 4.49 6.13 6.38
CA ALA A 22 4.73 6.15 7.81
C ALA A 22 3.57 5.51 8.62
N LEU A 23 2.32 5.83 8.26
CA LEU A 23 1.14 5.23 8.88
C LEU A 23 1.06 3.72 8.64
N HIS A 24 1.38 3.29 7.42
CA HIS A 24 1.40 1.87 7.08
C HIS A 24 2.43 1.09 7.91
N LEU A 25 3.64 1.64 8.08
CA LEU A 25 4.69 1.04 8.91
C LEU A 25 4.29 0.96 10.39
N ARG A 26 3.63 2.00 10.92
CA ARG A 26 3.10 2.01 12.30
C ARG A 26 1.98 0.98 12.51
N GLY A 27 1.14 0.73 11.51
CA GLY A 27 0.14 -0.33 11.55
C GLY A 27 0.74 -1.75 11.58
N ARG A 28 1.93 -1.92 10.98
CA ARG A 28 2.61 -3.23 10.84
C ARG A 28 3.37 -3.68 12.09
N SER A 29 3.70 -2.77 13.01
CA SER A 29 4.51 -3.04 14.21
C SER A 29 3.95 -4.09 15.20
N GLY A 30 2.83 -4.73 14.91
CA GLY A 30 2.24 -5.80 15.73
C GLY A 30 2.81 -7.20 15.54
N ARG A 31 3.65 -7.47 14.51
CA ARG A 31 4.14 -8.82 14.19
C ARG A 31 5.67 -8.94 14.32
N GLY A 32 6.18 -9.41 15.47
CA GLY A 32 7.58 -9.82 15.64
C GLY A 32 8.56 -8.74 16.17
N GLY A 33 9.38 -9.10 17.16
CA GLY A 33 10.12 -8.13 18.01
C GLY A 33 11.29 -7.37 17.35
N HIS A 34 11.96 -7.94 16.34
CA HIS A 34 13.09 -7.27 15.66
C HIS A 34 12.61 -6.41 14.49
N ASP A 35 11.64 -6.90 13.72
CA ASP A 35 11.03 -6.17 12.61
C ASP A 35 10.24 -4.92 13.09
N ARG A 36 9.73 -4.97 14.32
CA ARG A 36 9.01 -3.86 14.96
C ARG A 36 9.87 -2.60 15.15
N ARG A 37 11.11 -2.72 15.62
CA ARG A 37 11.98 -1.56 15.89
C ARG A 37 12.40 -0.88 14.59
N THR A 38 12.79 -1.67 13.60
CA THR A 38 13.18 -1.17 12.27
C THR A 38 12.00 -0.53 11.56
N SER A 39 10.81 -1.15 11.60
CA SER A 39 9.59 -0.58 11.03
C SER A 39 9.16 0.73 11.71
N ALA A 40 9.30 0.83 13.04
CA ALA A 40 8.99 2.05 13.77
C ALA A 40 9.94 3.20 13.41
N ALA A 41 11.25 2.95 13.41
CA ALA A 41 12.26 3.94 13.02
C ALA A 41 12.10 4.40 11.56
N ALA A 42 11.81 3.46 10.65
CA ALA A 42 11.50 3.78 9.26
C ALA A 42 10.22 4.62 9.15
N GLY A 43 9.19 4.34 9.95
CA GLY A 43 7.96 5.12 10.00
C GLY A 43 8.19 6.54 10.50
N GLU A 44 9.02 6.72 11.52
CA GLU A 44 9.40 8.05 12.03
C GLU A 44 10.20 8.85 11.00
N LEU A 45 11.16 8.22 10.32
CA LEU A 45 11.92 8.84 9.24
C LEU A 45 11.00 9.31 8.10
N MET A 46 10.07 8.47 7.67
CA MET A 46 9.12 8.79 6.62
C MET A 46 8.17 9.93 7.02
N ALA A 47 7.76 9.98 8.30
CA ALA A 47 6.97 11.08 8.82
C ALA A 47 7.76 12.40 8.87
N ALA A 48 9.02 12.36 9.31
CA ALA A 48 9.90 13.52 9.36
C ALA A 48 10.17 14.08 7.94
N LEU A 49 10.42 13.21 6.96
CA LEU A 49 10.59 13.60 5.56
C LEU A 49 9.29 14.16 4.96
N GLY A 50 8.14 13.57 5.26
CA GLY A 50 6.84 14.11 4.84
C GLY A 50 6.58 15.51 5.39
N LEU A 51 6.89 15.73 6.67
CA LEU A 51 6.77 17.04 7.32
C LEU A 51 7.76 18.07 6.75
N ALA A 52 9.00 17.67 6.48
CA ALA A 52 10.01 18.52 5.87
C ALA A 52 9.60 18.94 4.45
N LEU A 53 9.15 17.98 3.62
CA LEU A 53 8.64 18.26 2.27
C LEU A 53 7.41 19.17 2.28
N TYR A 54 6.54 19.04 3.28
CA TYR A 54 5.35 19.89 3.41
C TYR A 54 5.69 21.32 3.84
N ARG A 55 6.65 21.49 4.75
CA ARG A 55 7.04 22.80 5.30
C ARG A 55 7.99 23.56 4.37
N ASP A 56 9.04 22.90 3.92
CA ASP A 56 10.07 23.47 3.04
C ASP A 56 10.66 22.37 2.16
N PRO A 57 10.13 22.18 0.94
CA PRO A 57 10.61 21.14 0.03
C PRO A 57 12.06 21.36 -0.43
N ALA A 58 12.59 22.58 -0.38
CA ALA A 58 13.98 22.88 -0.73
C ALA A 58 14.97 22.41 0.35
N SER A 59 14.52 22.26 1.60
CA SER A 59 15.32 21.72 2.70
C SER A 59 15.66 20.24 2.55
N VAL A 60 14.94 19.50 1.70
CA VAL A 60 15.13 18.06 1.50
C VAL A 60 15.98 17.82 0.25
N PRO A 61 17.15 17.15 0.38
CA PRO A 61 17.97 16.83 -0.77
C PRO A 61 17.22 16.00 -1.82
N PRO A 62 17.41 16.25 -3.12
CA PRO A 62 16.71 15.52 -4.18
C PRO A 62 16.98 14.01 -4.18
N SER A 63 18.13 13.58 -3.67
CA SER A 63 18.49 12.17 -3.47
C SER A 63 17.66 11.54 -2.35
N ALA A 64 17.53 12.22 -1.20
CA ALA A 64 16.74 11.78 -0.06
C ALA A 64 15.25 11.67 -0.42
N ARG A 65 14.71 12.68 -1.13
CA ARG A 65 13.33 12.66 -1.65
C ARG A 65 13.07 11.45 -2.56
N ARG A 66 13.98 11.19 -3.52
CA ARG A 66 13.88 10.03 -4.42
C ARG A 66 13.93 8.69 -3.67
N ALA A 67 14.81 8.58 -2.67
CA ALA A 67 14.91 7.37 -1.85
C ALA A 67 13.62 7.14 -1.04
N ALA A 68 13.08 8.19 -0.42
CA ALA A 68 11.83 8.14 0.34
C ALA A 68 10.64 7.69 -0.52
N LEU A 69 10.51 8.24 -1.72
CA LEU A 69 9.45 7.85 -2.65
C LEU A 69 9.60 6.40 -3.15
N ARG A 70 10.83 5.95 -3.42
CA ARG A 70 11.08 4.54 -3.76
C ARG A 70 10.64 3.62 -2.63
N LEU A 71 11.00 3.96 -1.39
CA LEU A 71 10.60 3.20 -0.21
C LEU A 71 9.07 3.19 -0.03
N ALA A 72 8.43 4.36 -0.14
CA ALA A 72 6.97 4.48 -0.03
C ALA A 72 6.24 3.62 -1.09
N ARG A 73 6.73 3.60 -2.33
CA ARG A 73 6.18 2.75 -3.39
C ARG A 73 6.37 1.27 -3.08
N GLN A 74 7.56 0.86 -2.62
CA GLN A 74 7.78 -0.53 -2.23
C GLN A 74 6.82 -0.96 -1.12
N LEU A 75 6.62 -0.11 -0.12
CA LEU A 75 5.66 -0.38 0.96
C LEU A 75 4.21 -0.47 0.46
N GLN A 76 3.82 0.37 -0.49
CA GLN A 76 2.50 0.27 -1.12
C GLN A 76 2.32 -1.02 -1.92
N LEU A 77 3.34 -1.46 -2.64
CA LEU A 77 3.30 -2.72 -3.41
C LEU A 77 3.22 -3.95 -2.51
N GLU A 78 3.89 -3.92 -1.36
CA GLU A 78 3.76 -4.98 -0.36
C GLU A 78 2.39 -4.97 0.34
N ALA A 79 1.79 -3.80 0.51
CA ALA A 79 0.47 -3.63 1.12
C ALA A 79 -0.65 -4.09 0.17
N ASP A 80 -0.54 -3.73 -1.11
CA ASP A 80 -1.49 -4.09 -2.15
C ASP A 80 -0.75 -4.45 -3.46
N PRO A 81 -0.48 -5.74 -3.70
CA PRO A 81 0.18 -6.18 -4.93
C PRO A 81 -0.68 -5.94 -6.18
N ARG A 82 -1.97 -5.58 -6.05
CA ARG A 82 -2.84 -5.23 -7.17
C ARG A 82 -2.68 -3.78 -7.63
N ALA A 83 -1.99 -2.92 -6.88
CA ALA A 83 -1.70 -1.54 -7.28
C ALA A 83 -0.77 -1.43 -8.52
N LEU A 84 -0.14 -2.53 -8.93
CA LEU A 84 0.60 -2.68 -10.20
C LEU A 84 -0.31 -2.87 -11.42
N ALA A 85 -1.57 -3.23 -11.22
CA ALA A 85 -2.55 -3.14 -12.29
C ALA A 85 -2.87 -1.65 -12.46
N GLY A 86 -2.42 -1.07 -13.58
CA GLY A 86 -2.69 0.32 -13.93
C GLY A 86 -4.18 0.69 -13.87
N PRO A 87 -4.53 1.97 -14.15
CA PRO A 87 -5.92 2.43 -14.10
C PRO A 87 -6.83 1.41 -14.78
N PRO A 88 -7.98 1.05 -14.18
CA PRO A 88 -8.84 0.01 -14.72
C PRO A 88 -9.25 0.43 -16.13
N ASP A 89 -8.57 -0.16 -17.10
CA ASP A 89 -8.95 -0.06 -18.48
C ASP A 89 -10.39 -0.57 -18.54
N ARG A 90 -11.30 0.29 -19.00
CA ARG A 90 -12.74 0.00 -19.13
C ARG A 90 -12.97 -0.99 -20.27
N ALA A 91 -12.25 -2.09 -20.28
CA ALA A 91 -12.24 -3.05 -21.36
C ALA A 91 -12.01 -4.47 -20.80
N ARG A 92 -12.98 -4.97 -20.04
CA ARG A 92 -13.54 -6.32 -20.23
C ARG A 92 -14.49 -6.67 -19.10
N ARG A 93 -15.77 -6.62 -19.44
CA ARG A 93 -16.76 -7.50 -18.85
C ARG A 93 -16.62 -8.85 -19.57
N PRO A 94 -16.21 -9.93 -18.88
CA PRO A 94 -16.73 -11.24 -19.20
C PRO A 94 -17.71 -11.60 -18.09
N THR A 95 -18.99 -11.62 -18.45
CA THR A 95 -20.03 -12.31 -17.70
C THR A 95 -19.63 -13.78 -17.54
N ALA A 96 -19.05 -14.13 -16.40
CA ALA A 96 -18.90 -15.52 -15.99
C ALA A 96 -19.77 -15.76 -14.75
N ALA A 97 -21.07 -15.85 -14.98
CA ALA A 97 -22.01 -16.46 -14.04
C ALA A 97 -21.69 -17.97 -13.96
N LYS A 98 -20.62 -18.33 -13.25
CA LYS A 98 -20.32 -19.72 -12.93
C LYS A 98 -21.13 -20.09 -11.70
N ARG A 99 -22.38 -20.52 -11.94
CA ARG A 99 -23.20 -21.26 -10.98
C ARG A 99 -22.36 -22.40 -10.40
N ARG A 100 -21.90 -22.26 -9.16
CA ARG A 100 -21.39 -23.38 -8.37
C ARG A 100 -22.61 -24.20 -7.96
N SER A 101 -22.92 -25.26 -8.71
CA SER A 101 -23.73 -26.36 -8.21
C SER A 101 -22.96 -27.01 -7.06
N ALA A 102 -23.49 -26.91 -5.86
CA ALA A 102 -23.02 -27.70 -4.73
C ALA A 102 -23.16 -29.19 -5.06
N PRO A 103 -22.13 -30.03 -4.87
CA PRO A 103 -22.35 -31.47 -4.88
C PRO A 103 -23.15 -31.82 -3.62
N PHE A 104 -24.37 -32.32 -3.82
CA PHE A 104 -25.12 -32.96 -2.74
C PHE A 104 -24.30 -34.14 -2.22
N THR A 105 -23.87 -34.04 -0.98
CA THR A 105 -23.30 -35.14 -0.20
C THR A 105 -24.40 -36.18 0.02
N ALA A 106 -24.39 -37.27 -0.75
CA ALA A 106 -25.20 -38.44 -0.45
C ALA A 106 -24.65 -39.09 0.82
N SER A 107 -25.28 -38.83 1.96
CA SER A 107 -24.99 -39.55 3.20
C SER A 107 -25.51 -40.98 3.05
N ILE A 108 -24.60 -41.90 2.79
CA ILE A 108 -24.82 -43.35 2.91
C ILE A 108 -24.92 -43.64 4.41
N LYS A 109 -26.09 -44.10 4.89
CA LYS A 109 -26.20 -44.76 6.21
C LYS A 109 -26.53 -46.23 6.00
N LEU A 110 -25.46 -47.02 5.96
CA LEU A 110 -25.46 -48.48 5.95
C LEU A 110 -25.46 -48.98 7.40
N GLY A 111 -26.37 -49.91 7.70
CA GLY A 111 -26.34 -50.77 8.90
C GLY A 111 -27.27 -50.32 10.05
N ARG A 112 -27.86 -51.21 10.85
CA ARG A 112 -27.76 -52.68 10.97
C ARG A 112 -28.78 -53.13 12.02
N MET A 113 -29.32 -54.34 11.88
CA MET A 113 -29.87 -55.25 12.92
C MET A 113 -31.13 -54.87 13.70
N GLY A 114 -32.05 -55.83 13.76
CA GLY A 114 -33.23 -55.89 14.61
C GLY A 114 -34.25 -56.86 14.04
#